data_AF-A0A5C2CWM9-F1
#
_entry.id   AF-A0A5C2CWM9-F1
#
_cell.length_a   1.000
_cell.length_b   1.000
_cell.length_c   1.000
_cell.angle_alpha   90.00
_cell.angle_beta   90.00
_cell.angle_gamma   90.00
#
_symmetry.space_group_name_H-M   'P 1'
#
loop_
_entity.id
_entity.type
_entity.pdbx_description
1 polymer ?
#
loop_
_entity_poly.entity_id
_entity_poly.type
_entity_poly.pdbx_seq_one_letter_code
_entity_poly.pdbx_strand_id
1 'polypeptide(L)'
;MPDTLFYPEFGALFCEDQQFARFYNQYELFGASRDVYDRHSFQRMAGEYFSKSRLLRSFYHLMRSPNRRTLPEKPRYTFDEKLDFMLQVTANDIDSWASFHPNKNFRVHYVLQPVLTWTAKTLTEVESECFEADLDLIPSMRVYTNQAVYTKVSTTLSEACQRSGIDFYDANVWLGDPKYSKLNLFTDVVHLTDLGNKVIAEQLLERISWEN
;
A
#
# COMPACT_ATOMS: atom_id res chain seq x y z
N MET A 1 -15.98 -7.62 -14.17
CA MET A 1 -15.35 -6.53 -13.41
C MET A 1 -13.95 -6.99 -13.10
N PRO A 2 -12.91 -6.19 -13.38
CA PRO A 2 -11.55 -6.65 -13.14
C PRO A 2 -11.37 -6.88 -11.63
N ASP A 3 -10.81 -8.03 -11.29
CA ASP A 3 -10.44 -8.41 -9.94
C ASP A 3 -9.43 -7.37 -9.42
N THR A 4 -9.91 -6.38 -8.67
CA THR A 4 -9.07 -5.36 -8.06
C THR A 4 -8.24 -6.01 -6.96
N LEU A 5 -6.99 -6.34 -7.27
CA LEU A 5 -5.99 -6.68 -6.26
C LEU A 5 -5.69 -5.41 -5.44
N PHE A 6 -5.82 -5.56 -4.14
CA PHE A 6 -5.44 -4.57 -3.14
C PHE A 6 -3.91 -4.41 -3.14
N TYR A 7 -3.42 -3.17 -3.25
CA TYR A 7 -2.01 -2.84 -2.99
C TYR A 7 -1.91 -2.26 -1.56
N PRO A 8 -1.18 -2.92 -0.64
CA PRO A 8 -1.06 -2.52 0.76
C PRO A 8 -0.04 -1.37 0.98
N GLU A 9 0.20 -0.55 -0.04
CA GLU A 9 1.24 0.50 0.00
C GLU A 9 0.75 1.78 0.70
N PHE A 10 -0.52 1.84 1.08
CA PHE A 10 -1.06 2.91 1.92
C PHE A 10 -0.93 2.56 3.40
N GLY A 11 0.29 2.68 3.95
CA GLY A 11 0.55 3.05 5.35
C GLY A 11 -0.15 2.27 6.48
N ALA A 12 -0.69 1.08 6.22
CA ALA A 12 -1.46 0.32 7.19
C ALA A 12 -0.54 -0.65 7.93
N LEU A 13 -0.48 -0.52 9.26
CA LEU A 13 0.16 -1.48 10.15
C LEU A 13 -0.84 -2.60 10.48
N PHE A 14 -1.34 -3.25 9.42
CA PHE A 14 -2.16 -4.46 9.53
C PHE A 14 -1.34 -5.67 9.11
N CYS A 15 -0.72 -6.32 10.09
CA CYS A 15 -0.77 -7.78 10.13
C CYS A 15 -2.26 -8.16 10.28
N GLU A 16 -2.82 -9.14 9.58
CA GLU A 16 -2.68 -10.47 10.17
C GLU A 16 -2.84 -11.68 9.24
N ASP A 17 -3.25 -11.57 7.97
CA ASP A 17 -3.44 -12.80 7.17
C ASP A 17 -2.58 -12.88 5.90
N GLN A 18 -2.56 -11.86 5.05
CA GLN A 18 -1.72 -11.88 3.84
C GLN A 18 -0.27 -11.47 4.11
N GLN A 19 -0.06 -10.54 5.06
CA GLN A 19 1.28 -10.21 5.53
C GLN A 19 1.87 -11.35 6.35
N PHE A 20 1.10 -12.00 7.24
CA PHE A 20 1.53 -13.25 7.88
C PHE A 20 1.77 -14.33 6.84
N ALA A 21 0.89 -14.59 5.87
CA ALA A 21 1.19 -15.61 4.86
C ALA A 21 2.51 -15.31 4.09
N ARG A 22 2.83 -14.05 3.82
CA ARG A 22 4.11 -13.67 3.18
C ARG A 22 5.31 -13.72 4.14
N PHE A 23 5.18 -13.23 5.38
CA PHE A 23 6.22 -13.25 6.41
C PHE A 23 6.46 -14.63 7.01
N TYR A 24 5.41 -15.42 7.26
CA TYR A 24 5.44 -16.81 7.71
C TYR A 24 6.18 -17.69 6.69
N ASN A 25 5.95 -17.48 5.39
CA ASN A 25 6.73 -18.14 4.33
C ASN A 25 8.20 -17.68 4.28
N GLN A 26 8.52 -16.48 4.74
CA GLN A 26 9.91 -15.98 4.83
C GLN A 26 10.63 -16.42 6.11
N TYR A 27 9.92 -16.56 7.24
CA TYR A 27 10.50 -16.91 8.55
C TYR A 27 10.48 -18.40 8.90
N GLU A 28 9.54 -19.23 8.39
CA GLU A 28 9.60 -20.68 8.64
C GLU A 28 10.91 -21.30 8.12
N LEU A 29 11.60 -20.68 7.15
CA LEU A 29 12.90 -21.16 6.68
C LEU A 29 14.04 -21.01 7.72
N PHE A 30 13.89 -20.16 8.74
CA PHE A 30 14.82 -20.05 9.84
C PHE A 30 14.39 -20.95 11.00
N GLY A 31 14.78 -22.23 10.92
CA GLY A 31 14.56 -23.23 11.98
C GLY A 31 13.51 -24.30 11.68
N ALA A 32 12.90 -24.31 10.49
CA ALA A 32 12.00 -25.36 10.05
C ALA A 32 12.63 -26.77 10.11
N SER A 33 11.82 -27.74 10.54
CA SER A 33 12.12 -29.15 10.33
C SER A 33 12.20 -29.46 8.82
N ARG A 34 12.98 -30.49 8.45
CA ARG A 34 13.21 -30.92 7.06
C ARG A 34 11.90 -31.12 6.28
N ASP A 35 10.82 -31.52 6.94
CA ASP A 35 9.49 -31.75 6.32
C ASP A 35 8.87 -30.46 5.73
N VAL A 36 9.07 -29.31 6.37
CA VAL A 36 8.55 -28.02 5.89
C VAL A 36 9.33 -27.56 4.65
N TYR A 37 10.65 -27.77 4.63
CA TYR A 37 11.49 -27.49 3.46
C TYR A 37 11.14 -28.40 2.27
N ASP A 38 10.89 -29.68 2.53
CA ASP A 38 10.50 -30.66 1.51
C ASP A 38 9.11 -30.33 0.92
N ARG A 39 8.16 -29.85 1.74
CA ARG A 39 6.85 -29.37 1.26
C ARG A 39 6.96 -28.11 0.41
N HIS A 40 7.76 -27.13 0.82
CA HIS A 40 7.92 -25.88 0.09
C HIS A 40 8.67 -26.09 -1.24
N SER A 41 9.72 -26.93 -1.24
CA SER A 41 10.43 -27.30 -2.46
C SER A 41 9.55 -28.12 -3.42
N PHE A 42 8.71 -29.02 -2.90
CA PHE A 42 7.69 -29.71 -3.69
C PHE A 42 6.65 -28.73 -4.26
N GLN A 43 6.16 -27.76 -3.48
CA GLN A 43 5.20 -26.76 -3.96
C GLN A 43 5.80 -25.85 -5.05
N ARG A 44 7.07 -25.44 -4.90
CA ARG A 44 7.79 -24.65 -5.90
C ARG A 44 8.03 -25.46 -7.17
N MET A 45 8.53 -26.69 -7.04
CA MET A 45 8.71 -27.62 -8.16
C MET A 45 7.35 -27.89 -8.84
N ALA A 46 6.31 -28.19 -8.08
CA ALA A 46 4.97 -28.42 -8.60
C ALA A 46 4.44 -27.18 -9.33
N GLY A 47 4.66 -25.96 -8.82
CA GLY A 47 4.30 -24.71 -9.50
C GLY A 47 5.05 -24.49 -10.81
N GLU A 48 6.36 -24.78 -10.83
CA GLU A 48 7.19 -24.69 -12.03
C GLU A 48 6.82 -25.74 -13.09
N TYR A 49 6.51 -26.96 -12.69
CA TYR A 49 6.08 -28.03 -13.60
C TYR A 49 4.62 -27.87 -14.05
N PHE A 50 3.74 -27.38 -13.18
CA PHE A 50 2.34 -27.04 -13.48
C PHE A 50 2.26 -25.87 -14.47
N SER A 51 3.13 -24.85 -14.35
CA SER A 51 3.18 -23.75 -15.31
C SER A 51 3.72 -24.17 -16.69
N LYS A 52 4.50 -25.25 -16.79
CA LYS A 52 5.07 -25.72 -18.07
C LYS A 52 4.25 -26.80 -18.79
N SER A 53 3.48 -27.63 -18.09
CA SER A 53 2.75 -28.75 -18.70
C SER A 53 1.23 -28.61 -18.60
N ARG A 54 0.57 -28.44 -19.75
CA ARG A 54 -0.89 -28.37 -19.88
C ARG A 54 -1.58 -29.65 -19.37
N LEU A 55 -0.96 -30.82 -19.54
CA LEU A 55 -1.45 -32.11 -19.06
C LEU A 55 -1.43 -32.21 -17.54
N LEU A 56 -0.35 -31.75 -16.89
CA LEU A 56 -0.27 -31.73 -15.42
C LEU A 56 -1.30 -30.78 -14.83
N ARG A 57 -1.62 -29.67 -15.51
CA ARG A 57 -2.72 -28.78 -15.07
C ARG A 57 -4.04 -29.50 -15.09
N SER A 58 -4.39 -30.14 -16.21
CA SER A 58 -5.63 -30.90 -16.34
C SER A 58 -5.73 -32.02 -15.31
N PHE A 59 -4.63 -32.74 -15.04
CA PHE A 59 -4.60 -33.82 -14.06
C PHE A 59 -4.73 -33.32 -12.62
N TYR A 60 -4.06 -32.22 -12.25
CA TYR A 60 -4.22 -31.57 -10.95
C TYR A 60 -5.65 -31.05 -10.74
N HIS A 61 -6.27 -30.46 -11.77
CA HIS A 61 -7.68 -30.05 -11.70
C HIS A 61 -8.63 -31.24 -11.53
N LEU A 62 -8.32 -32.39 -12.13
CA LEU A 62 -9.09 -33.63 -12.01
C LEU A 62 -8.90 -34.32 -10.64
N MET A 63 -7.69 -34.28 -10.10
CA MET A 63 -7.31 -34.88 -8.80
C MET A 63 -7.67 -33.99 -7.60
N ARG A 64 -8.09 -32.75 -7.83
CA ARG A 64 -8.56 -31.86 -6.78
C ARG A 64 -9.88 -32.41 -6.21
N SER A 65 -9.77 -33.11 -5.08
CA SER A 65 -10.90 -33.66 -4.32
C SER A 65 -12.08 -32.68 -4.23
N PRO A 66 -13.34 -33.15 -4.38
CA PRO A 66 -14.54 -32.31 -4.28
C PRO A 66 -14.74 -31.67 -2.91
N ASN A 67 -13.95 -32.05 -1.89
CA ASN A 67 -13.96 -31.44 -0.56
C ASN A 67 -13.31 -30.04 -0.55
N ARG A 68 -13.70 -29.17 -1.49
CA ARG A 68 -13.79 -27.76 -1.15
C ARG A 68 -14.91 -27.67 -0.13
N ARG A 69 -14.57 -27.48 1.16
CA ARG A 69 -15.41 -26.57 1.96
C ARG A 69 -15.63 -25.37 1.04
N THR A 70 -16.88 -25.14 0.64
CA THR A 70 -17.24 -23.92 -0.07
C THR A 70 -16.76 -22.81 0.84
N LEU A 71 -15.62 -22.21 0.48
CA LEU A 71 -15.22 -20.97 1.12
C LEU A 71 -16.43 -20.06 0.94
N PRO A 72 -16.92 -19.42 2.00
CA PRO A 72 -18.04 -18.50 1.87
C PRO A 72 -17.73 -17.56 0.71
N GLU A 73 -18.75 -17.26 -0.11
CA GLU A 73 -18.57 -16.28 -1.17
C GLU A 73 -17.97 -15.02 -0.55
N LYS A 74 -16.83 -14.56 -1.10
CA LYS A 74 -16.20 -13.35 -0.60
C LYS A 74 -17.22 -12.22 -0.78
N PRO A 75 -17.53 -11.45 0.27
CA PRO A 75 -18.42 -10.31 0.15
C PRO A 75 -17.89 -9.38 -0.95
N ARG A 76 -18.77 -9.00 -1.87
CA ARG A 76 -18.44 -8.10 -2.98
C ARG A 76 -18.66 -6.67 -2.51
N TYR A 77 -17.60 -6.05 -1.99
CA TYR A 77 -17.60 -4.63 -1.66
C TYR A 77 -17.41 -3.76 -2.89
N THR A 78 -18.14 -2.66 -2.94
CA THR A 78 -17.91 -1.52 -3.84
C THR A 78 -16.56 -0.86 -3.54
N PHE A 79 -16.10 0.02 -4.44
CA PHE A 79 -14.88 0.79 -4.20
C PHE A 79 -14.98 1.66 -2.94
N ASP A 80 -16.12 2.34 -2.77
CA ASP A 80 -16.33 3.25 -1.64
C ASP A 80 -16.33 2.49 -0.31
N GLU A 81 -17.00 1.33 -0.23
CA GLU A 81 -16.98 0.48 0.97
C GLU A 81 -15.57 -0.03 1.29
N LYS A 82 -14.77 -0.36 0.27
CA LYS A 82 -13.37 -0.76 0.47
C LYS A 82 -12.53 0.41 0.97
N LEU A 83 -12.72 1.59 0.39
CA LEU A 83 -12.00 2.80 0.79
C LEU A 83 -12.35 3.20 2.23
N ASP A 84 -13.63 3.17 2.59
CA ASP A 84 -14.10 3.43 3.96
C ASP A 84 -13.52 2.44 4.95
N PHE A 85 -13.51 1.15 4.59
CA PHE A 85 -12.88 0.13 5.42
C PHE A 85 -11.38 0.40 5.62
N MET A 86 -10.64 0.73 4.55
CA MET A 86 -9.22 1.07 4.67
C MET A 86 -8.98 2.30 5.55
N LEU A 87 -9.77 3.37 5.36
CA LEU A 87 -9.63 4.59 6.15
C LEU A 87 -9.93 4.35 7.63
N GLN A 88 -10.94 3.52 7.94
CA GLN A 88 -11.23 3.13 9.31
C GLN A 88 -10.09 2.33 9.93
N VAL A 89 -9.53 1.41 9.15
CA VAL A 89 -8.36 0.59 9.49
C VAL A 89 -7.17 1.51 9.81
N THR A 90 -6.81 2.43 8.92
CA THR A 90 -5.72 3.41 9.16
C THR A 90 -6.02 4.34 10.34
N ALA A 91 -7.26 4.76 10.55
CA ALA A 91 -7.64 5.57 11.71
C ALA A 91 -7.42 4.80 13.03
N ASN A 92 -7.75 3.50 13.07
CA ASN A 92 -7.49 2.65 14.23
C ASN A 92 -5.97 2.49 14.50
N ASP A 93 -5.14 2.43 13.45
CA ASP A 93 -3.68 2.42 13.60
C ASP A 93 -3.16 3.73 14.21
N ILE A 94 -3.68 4.87 13.74
CA ILE A 94 -3.36 6.19 14.29
C ILE A 94 -3.71 6.25 15.78
N ASP A 95 -4.91 5.80 16.15
CA ASP A 95 -5.35 5.74 17.55
C ASP A 95 -4.48 4.80 18.39
N SER A 96 -4.05 3.67 17.82
CA SER A 96 -3.15 2.72 18.48
C SER A 96 -1.78 3.36 18.75
N TRP A 97 -1.21 4.08 17.78
CA TRP A 97 0.04 4.81 17.96
C TRP A 97 -0.08 5.92 19.01
N ALA A 98 -1.20 6.65 19.01
CA ALA A 98 -1.48 7.67 20.01
C ALA A 98 -1.57 7.09 21.42
N SER A 99 -2.06 5.86 21.60
CA SER A 99 -2.11 5.21 22.93
C SER A 99 -0.73 4.99 23.57
N PHE A 100 0.34 4.91 22.77
CA PHE A 100 1.71 4.82 23.25
C PHE A 100 2.35 6.17 23.57
N HIS A 101 1.77 7.28 23.09
CA HIS A 101 2.27 8.64 23.23
C HIS A 101 2.22 9.22 24.66
N PRO A 102 1.16 9.07 25.48
CA PRO A 102 1.02 9.85 26.72
C PRO A 102 2.04 9.53 27.83
N ASN A 103 2.86 8.48 27.67
CA ASN A 103 3.80 8.02 28.70
C ASN A 103 5.27 7.98 28.24
N LYS A 104 5.63 8.54 27.07
CA LYS A 104 7.01 8.41 26.56
C LYS A 104 7.56 9.67 25.90
N ASN A 105 8.90 9.77 25.89
CA ASN A 105 9.71 10.84 25.27
C ASN A 105 9.75 10.77 23.73
N PHE A 106 8.66 10.37 23.06
CA PHE A 106 8.62 10.33 21.59
C PHE A 106 7.32 10.95 21.07
N ARG A 107 7.41 11.57 19.89
CA ARG A 107 6.28 12.15 19.16
C ARG A 107 5.96 11.30 17.95
N VAL A 108 4.69 11.28 17.56
CA VAL A 108 4.24 10.65 16.32
C VAL A 108 3.76 11.75 15.39
N HIS A 109 4.26 11.71 14.16
CA HIS A 109 3.86 12.58 13.08
C HIS A 109 3.32 11.70 11.94
N TYR A 110 2.13 12.01 11.44
CA TYR A 110 1.55 11.32 10.29
C TYR A 110 1.78 12.16 9.04
N VAL A 111 2.44 11.59 8.03
CA VAL A 111 2.67 12.26 6.74
C VAL A 111 1.88 11.52 5.67
N LEU A 112 0.89 12.16 5.08
CA LEU A 112 0.18 11.62 3.93
C LEU A 112 1.10 11.65 2.72
N GLN A 113 1.51 10.46 2.26
CA GLN A 113 2.38 10.28 1.10
C GLN A 113 1.82 11.01 -0.13
N PRO A 114 2.67 11.72 -0.89
CA PRO A 114 2.20 12.36 -2.11
C PRO A 114 1.93 11.31 -3.19
N VAL A 115 0.78 11.44 -3.87
CA VAL A 115 0.45 10.69 -5.08
C VAL A 115 0.49 11.67 -6.23
N LEU A 116 1.13 11.30 -7.33
CA LEU A 116 1.47 12.20 -8.43
C LEU A 116 0.29 13.08 -8.88
N THR A 117 -0.89 12.47 -9.05
CA THR A 117 -2.14 13.13 -9.49
C THR A 117 -2.94 13.82 -8.38
N TRP A 118 -2.59 13.61 -7.12
CA TRP A 118 -3.17 14.35 -5.99
C TRP A 118 -2.41 15.67 -5.74
N THR A 119 -1.20 15.79 -6.28
CA THR A 119 -0.40 17.01 -6.16
C THR A 119 -0.78 18.06 -7.20
N ALA A 120 -0.45 19.33 -6.92
CA ALA A 120 -0.54 20.42 -7.90
C ALA A 120 0.73 20.55 -8.77
N LYS A 121 1.65 19.58 -8.71
CA LYS A 121 2.93 19.62 -9.44
C LYS A 121 2.67 19.55 -10.93
N THR A 122 3.32 20.40 -11.72
CA THR A 122 3.42 20.19 -13.17
C THR A 122 4.36 19.01 -13.43
N LEU A 123 3.86 18.00 -14.13
CA LEU A 123 4.64 16.81 -14.46
C LEU A 123 5.74 17.15 -15.47
N THR A 124 6.89 16.51 -15.30
CA THR A 124 7.90 16.48 -16.37
C THR A 124 7.46 15.54 -17.49
N GLU A 125 8.17 15.57 -18.62
CA GLU A 125 7.95 14.62 -19.71
C GLU A 125 8.11 13.17 -19.22
N VAL A 126 9.18 12.88 -18.47
CA VAL A 126 9.46 11.55 -17.90
C VAL A 126 8.34 11.11 -16.94
N GLU A 127 7.91 11.97 -16.02
CA GLU A 127 6.82 11.64 -15.09
C GLU A 127 5.50 11.39 -15.82
N SER A 128 5.23 12.15 -16.89
CA SER A 128 4.03 11.97 -17.72
C SER A 128 4.07 10.64 -18.47
N GLU A 129 5.23 10.26 -19.03
CA GLU A 129 5.43 8.98 -19.70
C GLU A 129 5.25 7.79 -18.73
N CYS A 130 5.86 7.85 -17.55
CA CYS A 130 5.70 6.84 -16.50
C CYS A 130 4.23 6.72 -16.07
N PHE A 131 3.56 7.85 -15.84
CA PHE A 131 2.15 7.87 -15.47
C PHE A 131 1.25 7.21 -16.51
N GLU A 132 1.40 7.54 -17.80
CA GLU A 132 0.58 6.91 -18.83
C GLU A 132 0.91 5.40 -18.97
N ALA A 133 2.18 5.01 -18.88
CA ALA A 133 2.57 3.61 -18.90
C ALA A 133 1.95 2.79 -17.75
N ASP A 134 1.90 3.35 -16.54
CA ASP A 134 1.25 2.72 -15.39
C ASP A 134 -0.25 2.55 -15.59
N LEU A 135 -0.90 3.54 -16.20
CA LEU A 135 -2.34 3.49 -16.44
C LEU A 135 -2.72 2.56 -17.59
N ASP A 136 -1.85 2.40 -18.58
CA ASP A 136 -1.99 1.37 -19.61
C ASP A 136 -1.85 -0.03 -19.01
N LEU A 137 -0.92 -0.21 -18.06
CA LEU A 137 -0.71 -1.50 -17.39
C LEU A 137 -1.81 -1.82 -16.36
N ILE A 138 -2.24 -0.82 -15.59
CA ILE A 138 -3.19 -0.94 -14.48
C ILE A 138 -4.28 0.14 -14.58
N PRO A 139 -5.24 0.02 -15.51
CA PRO A 139 -6.28 1.05 -15.72
C PRO A 139 -7.12 1.35 -14.47
N SER A 140 -7.28 0.37 -13.57
CA SER A 140 -8.02 0.54 -12.32
C SER A 140 -7.38 1.54 -11.35
N MET A 141 -6.09 1.89 -11.56
CA MET A 141 -5.39 2.85 -10.72
C MET A 141 -6.04 4.24 -10.76
N ARG A 142 -6.66 4.63 -11.90
CA ARG A 142 -7.42 5.90 -12.03
C ARG A 142 -8.52 6.06 -10.97
N VAL A 143 -9.07 4.94 -10.47
CA VAL A 143 -10.10 4.96 -9.43
C VAL A 143 -9.53 5.41 -8.09
N TYR A 144 -8.25 5.14 -7.80
CA TYR A 144 -7.59 5.51 -6.55
C TYR A 144 -6.96 6.90 -6.63
N THR A 145 -6.50 7.31 -7.81
CA THR A 145 -5.60 8.46 -7.98
C THR A 145 -6.33 9.74 -8.39
N ASN A 146 -7.65 9.83 -8.16
CA ASN A 146 -8.43 11.03 -8.47
C ASN A 146 -8.59 11.96 -7.27
N GLN A 147 -8.97 13.22 -7.56
CA GLN A 147 -9.13 14.28 -6.57
C GLN A 147 -10.21 14.01 -5.52
N ALA A 148 -11.28 13.29 -5.86
CA ALA A 148 -12.36 12.99 -4.91
C ALA A 148 -11.87 12.00 -3.84
N VAL A 149 -11.08 10.99 -4.26
CA VAL A 149 -10.43 10.05 -3.34
C VAL A 149 -9.41 10.76 -2.46
N TYR A 150 -8.54 11.60 -3.03
CA TYR A 150 -7.61 12.42 -2.25
C TYR A 150 -8.34 13.24 -1.18
N THR A 151 -9.39 13.96 -1.57
CA THR A 151 -10.16 14.79 -0.63
C THR A 151 -10.69 13.94 0.52
N LYS A 152 -11.31 12.78 0.21
CA LYS A 152 -11.83 11.87 1.23
C LYS A 152 -10.73 11.32 2.15
N VAL A 153 -9.60 10.91 1.57
CA VAL A 153 -8.45 10.37 2.31
C VAL A 153 -7.84 11.43 3.23
N SER A 154 -7.46 12.59 2.69
CA SER A 154 -6.83 13.68 3.45
C SER A 154 -7.75 14.19 4.57
N THR A 155 -9.04 14.42 4.29
CA THR A 155 -10.00 14.80 5.34
C THR A 155 -10.12 13.73 6.43
N THR A 156 -10.37 12.47 6.06
CA THR A 156 -10.59 11.41 7.07
C THR A 156 -9.37 11.17 7.95
N LEU A 157 -8.17 11.17 7.36
CA LEU A 157 -6.92 10.93 8.10
C LEU A 157 -6.50 12.13 8.94
N SER A 158 -6.71 13.36 8.44
CA SER A 158 -6.45 14.56 9.23
C SER A 158 -7.36 14.64 10.46
N GLU A 159 -8.65 14.33 10.31
CA GLU A 159 -9.59 14.26 11.43
C GLU A 159 -9.21 13.16 12.43
N ALA A 160 -8.76 11.99 11.96
CA ALA A 160 -8.27 10.91 12.83
C ALA A 160 -7.04 11.34 13.63
N CYS A 161 -6.04 11.93 12.97
CA CYS A 161 -4.86 12.47 13.65
C CYS A 161 -5.22 13.55 14.67
N GLN A 162 -6.12 14.49 14.31
CA GLN A 162 -6.58 15.54 15.21
C GLN A 162 -7.24 14.97 16.47
N ARG A 163 -8.13 13.97 16.33
CA ARG A 163 -8.77 13.32 17.49
C ARG A 163 -7.76 12.62 18.39
N SER A 164 -6.71 12.07 17.80
CA SER A 164 -5.65 11.32 18.49
C SER A 164 -4.47 12.16 18.96
N GLY A 165 -4.50 13.48 18.76
CA GLY A 165 -3.41 14.38 19.16
C GLY A 165 -2.10 14.12 18.42
N ILE A 166 -2.18 13.57 17.20
CA ILE A 166 -1.05 13.33 16.30
C ILE A 166 -1.00 14.48 15.29
N ASP A 167 0.20 15.01 15.03
CA ASP A 167 0.38 16.02 14.00
C ASP A 167 0.22 15.41 12.61
N PHE A 168 -0.67 15.99 11.81
CA PHE A 168 -0.92 15.58 10.43
C PHE A 168 -0.26 16.52 9.43
N TYR A 169 0.42 15.92 8.46
CA TYR A 169 1.13 16.61 7.39
C TYR A 169 0.68 16.08 6.04
N ASP A 170 0.08 16.94 5.21
CA ASP A 170 -0.26 16.57 3.84
C ASP A 170 0.91 16.86 2.90
N ALA A 171 1.62 15.83 2.43
CA ALA A 171 2.74 16.05 1.53
C ALA A 171 2.31 16.37 0.08
N ASN A 172 1.04 16.13 -0.28
CA ASN A 172 0.53 16.42 -1.63
C ASN A 172 0.55 17.92 -1.92
N VAL A 173 0.38 18.77 -0.89
CA VAL A 173 0.38 20.23 -1.04
C VAL A 173 1.79 20.83 -1.11
N TRP A 174 2.84 20.07 -0.77
CA TRP A 174 4.21 20.60 -0.74
C TRP A 174 4.80 20.77 -2.13
N LEU A 175 4.35 19.96 -3.10
CA LEU A 175 4.93 19.91 -4.44
C LEU A 175 4.27 20.85 -5.45
N GLY A 176 3.37 21.73 -5.01
CA GLY A 176 2.68 22.70 -5.87
C GLY A 176 3.50 23.94 -6.27
N ASP A 177 4.68 24.14 -5.69
CA ASP A 177 5.56 25.26 -6.00
C ASP A 177 6.22 25.07 -7.40
N PRO A 178 6.19 26.09 -8.29
CA PRO A 178 6.80 26.03 -9.62
C PRO A 178 8.27 25.61 -9.65
N LYS A 179 9.02 25.76 -8.54
CA LYS A 179 10.40 25.28 -8.45
C LYS A 179 10.52 23.75 -8.62
N TYR A 180 9.45 23.01 -8.32
CA TYR A 180 9.41 21.55 -8.44
C TYR A 180 8.97 21.08 -9.84
N SER A 181 8.41 21.95 -10.68
CA SER A 181 7.87 21.60 -12.01
C SER A 181 8.90 21.01 -12.97
N LYS A 182 10.20 21.27 -12.76
CA LYS A 182 11.30 20.76 -13.61
C LYS A 182 12.05 19.58 -13.01
N LEU A 183 11.65 19.13 -11.82
CA LEU A 183 12.31 18.03 -11.11
C LEU A 183 11.52 16.74 -11.33
N ASN A 184 12.23 15.65 -11.58
CA ASN A 184 11.68 14.29 -11.60
C ASN A 184 11.62 13.78 -10.16
N LEU A 185 10.46 13.99 -9.52
CA LEU A 185 10.24 13.63 -8.12
C LEU A 185 9.55 12.28 -7.96
N PHE A 186 8.93 11.76 -9.02
CA PHE A 186 8.23 10.48 -9.01
C PHE A 186 8.87 9.46 -9.96
N THR A 187 8.86 8.18 -9.56
CA THR A 187 9.22 7.05 -10.44
C THR A 187 8.00 6.47 -11.15
N ASP A 188 6.84 6.52 -10.49
CA ASP A 188 5.54 6.03 -10.94
C ASP A 188 4.43 6.85 -10.26
N VAL A 189 3.16 6.46 -10.41
CA VAL A 189 2.03 7.24 -9.86
C VAL A 189 2.08 7.44 -8.34
N VAL A 190 2.69 6.53 -7.59
CA VAL A 190 2.66 6.54 -6.11
C VAL A 190 4.04 6.64 -5.46
N HIS A 191 5.12 6.28 -6.15
CA HIS A 191 6.48 6.25 -5.60
C HIS A 191 7.32 7.46 -5.98
N LEU A 192 8.11 7.93 -5.01
CA LEU A 192 9.06 9.02 -5.17
C LEU A 192 10.43 8.51 -5.64
N THR A 193 11.14 9.32 -6.42
CA THR A 193 12.57 9.15 -6.67
C THR A 193 13.38 9.45 -5.40
N ASP A 194 14.68 9.16 -5.39
CA ASP A 194 15.58 9.58 -4.31
C ASP A 194 15.53 11.10 -4.08
N LEU A 195 15.44 11.87 -5.17
CA LEU A 195 15.27 13.33 -5.10
C LEU A 195 13.91 13.71 -4.53
N GLY A 196 12.84 13.01 -4.93
CA GLY A 196 11.49 13.18 -4.36
C GLY A 196 11.48 12.97 -2.85
N ASN A 197 12.04 11.85 -2.39
CA ASN A 197 12.17 11.54 -0.97
C ASN A 197 12.97 12.61 -0.21
N LYS A 198 14.08 13.09 -0.80
CA LYS A 198 14.87 14.19 -0.22
C LYS A 198 14.03 15.47 -0.07
N VAL A 199 13.29 15.87 -1.09
CA VAL A 199 12.43 17.07 -1.06
C VAL A 199 11.35 16.95 0.02
N ILE A 200 10.68 15.80 0.12
CA ILE A 200 9.67 15.56 1.16
C ILE A 200 10.29 15.59 2.55
N ALA A 201 11.48 15.01 2.74
CA ALA A 201 12.19 15.04 4.02
C ALA A 201 12.57 16.48 4.42
N GLU A 202 13.09 17.29 3.49
CA GLU A 202 13.41 18.70 3.75
C GLU A 202 12.16 19.51 4.13
N GLN A 203 11.05 19.32 3.41
CA GLN A 203 9.78 19.98 3.74
C GLN A 203 9.22 19.56 5.10
N LEU A 204 9.37 18.28 5.47
CA LEU A 204 8.97 17.80 6.78
C LEU A 204 9.83 18.41 7.89
N LEU A 205 11.15 18.46 7.74
CA LEU A 205 12.08 19.04 8.72
C LEU A 205 11.78 20.51 9.02
N GLU A 206 11.28 21.27 8.04
CA GLU A 206 10.85 22.66 8.23
C GLU A 206 9.55 22.81 9.05
N ARG A 207 8.76 21.73 9.19
CA ARG A 207 7.40 21.74 9.74
C ARG A 207 7.26 21.00 11.07
N ILE A 208 8.17 20.08 11.36
CA ILE A 208 8.19 19.38 12.64
C ILE A 208 8.84 20.26 13.70
N SER A 209 8.18 20.37 14.86
CA SER A 209 8.79 20.97 16.05
C SER A 209 9.29 19.87 16.97
N TRP A 210 10.56 19.96 17.34
CA TRP A 210 11.20 19.05 18.29
C TRP A 210 11.22 19.59 19.73
N GLU A 211 10.73 20.81 19.96
CA GLU A 211 10.76 21.45 21.27
C GLU A 211 9.57 21.00 22.15
N ASN A 212 9.86 20.63 23.40
CA ASN A 212 8.92 20.21 24.45
C ASN A 212 8.30 21.39 25.19
#